data_AF-A0A6E8VJT6-F1
#
_entry.id   AF-A0A6E8VJT6-F1
#
_cell.length_a   1.000
_cell.length_b   1.000
_cell.length_c   1.000
_cell.angle_alpha   90.00
_cell.angle_beta   90.00
_cell.angle_gamma   90.00
#
_symmetry.space_group_name_H-M   'P 1'
#
loop_
_entity.id
_entity.type
_entity.pdbx_description
1 polymer ?
#
loop_
_entity_poly.entity_id
_entity_poly.type
_entity_poly.pdbx_seq_one_letter_code
_entity_poly.pdbx_strand_id
1 'polypeptide(L)'
;MMANIAATLSGVFTKPRALALLQYTTVRFRRKPRWLGTAKSKLFRVPERKKQIEEEIEELKRLHNNYRTQMKAVRNFLRDEVEAYKLVSRAGLVLQTPEEEEAEWQEALRRNEEWNRQTAAKREERLAAERSARKEYILERLLLKEQREMDKKEQIEAKVRIEKEQSKTFITRDNIDKAIELALVQPTSYNFALDREGNLHRSTDSSAKEKGQEH
;
A
#
# COMPACT_ATOMS: atom_id res chain seq x y z
N MET A 1 -9.03 21.14 -46.41
CA MET A 1 -7.75 21.84 -46.26
C MET A 1 -7.52 22.07 -44.77
N MET A 2 -6.65 21.26 -44.17
CA MET A 2 -6.38 21.26 -42.73
C MET A 2 -4.97 21.80 -42.53
N ALA A 3 -4.83 22.97 -41.93
CA ALA A 3 -3.54 23.53 -41.55
C ALA A 3 -3.37 23.41 -40.02
N ASN A 4 -2.57 22.42 -39.63
CA ASN A 4 -2.12 22.18 -38.27
C ASN A 4 -1.18 23.30 -37.82
N ILE A 5 -1.51 23.96 -36.71
CA ILE A 5 -0.55 24.77 -35.95
C ILE A 5 0.01 23.86 -34.85
N ALA A 6 1.01 23.06 -35.20
CA ALA A 6 1.82 22.32 -34.24
C ALA A 6 2.93 23.26 -33.76
N ALA A 7 2.65 24.02 -32.70
CA ALA A 7 3.67 24.79 -32.01
C ALA A 7 4.62 23.85 -31.25
N THR A 8 5.87 23.88 -31.70
CA THR A 8 7.08 23.28 -31.14
C THR A 8 7.16 23.34 -29.60
N LEU A 9 6.94 22.20 -28.94
CA LEU A 9 7.40 21.97 -27.56
C LEU A 9 8.90 21.66 -27.60
N SER A 10 9.73 22.69 -27.80
CA SER A 10 11.13 22.61 -27.43
C SER A 10 11.19 22.56 -25.90
N GLY A 11 11.49 21.36 -25.38
CA GLY A 11 11.70 21.11 -23.96
C GLY A 11 12.79 22.03 -23.41
N VAL A 12 12.38 23.17 -22.87
CA VAL A 12 13.22 23.93 -21.95
C VAL A 12 13.30 23.06 -20.72
N PHE A 13 14.42 22.35 -20.58
CA PHE A 13 14.84 21.70 -19.35
C PHE A 13 14.93 22.80 -18.28
N THR A 14 13.80 23.10 -17.66
CA THR A 14 13.71 24.03 -16.55
C THR A 14 14.44 23.36 -15.40
N LYS A 15 15.70 23.75 -15.20
CA LYS A 15 16.47 23.35 -14.03
C LYS A 15 15.57 23.53 -12.81
N PRO A 16 15.47 22.52 -11.91
CA PRO A 16 14.62 22.63 -10.74
C PRO A 16 15.02 23.90 -9.98
N ARG A 17 14.06 24.83 -9.83
CA ARG A 17 14.14 26.04 -8.99
C ARG A 17 14.12 25.66 -7.51
N ALA A 18 14.98 24.75 -7.11
CA ALA A 18 15.13 24.28 -5.75
C ALA A 18 16.60 24.03 -5.49
N LEU A 19 17.37 25.11 -5.27
CA LEU A 19 18.61 25.18 -4.48
C LEU A 19 19.34 26.51 -4.74
N ALA A 20 18.76 27.64 -4.28
CA ALA A 20 19.53 28.86 -4.00
C ALA A 20 18.83 29.83 -3.03
N LEU A 21 17.85 29.38 -2.24
CA LEU A 21 17.25 30.21 -1.17
C LEU A 21 18.04 30.17 0.15
N LEU A 22 19.27 29.64 0.13
CA LEU A 22 20.19 29.59 1.27
C LEU A 22 21.34 30.60 1.18
N GLN A 23 21.31 31.54 0.22
CA GLN A 23 22.38 32.55 0.06
C GLN A 23 22.09 33.89 0.75
N TYR A 24 20.89 34.12 1.30
CA TYR A 24 20.54 35.42 1.90
C TYR A 24 20.85 35.57 3.39
N THR A 25 21.30 34.53 4.07
CA THR A 25 21.45 34.56 5.53
C THR A 25 22.78 34.06 6.05
N THR A 26 23.82 33.94 5.22
CA THR A 26 25.18 33.71 5.72
C THR A 26 25.79 35.01 6.26
N VAL A 27 25.31 35.39 7.43
CA VAL A 27 26.20 35.49 8.60
C VAL A 27 27.41 36.41 8.38
N ARG A 28 27.14 37.71 8.31
CA ARG A 28 28.02 38.71 8.95
C ARG A 28 27.86 38.67 10.49
N PHE A 29 27.78 37.50 11.14
CA PHE A 29 27.53 37.40 12.60
C PHE A 29 28.50 38.24 13.44
N ARG A 30 29.76 38.35 12.99
CA ARG A 30 30.82 39.06 13.71
C ARG A 30 30.96 40.54 13.32
N ARG A 31 30.18 41.05 12.36
CA ARG A 31 30.27 42.45 11.88
C ARG A 31 28.95 43.18 12.14
N LYS A 32 29.02 44.50 12.25
CA LYS A 32 27.84 45.34 12.48
C LYS A 32 26.83 45.17 11.32
N PRO A 33 25.54 44.91 11.61
CA PRO A 33 24.50 44.78 10.59
C PRO A 33 24.18 46.14 9.96
N ARG A 34 23.59 46.14 8.76
CA ARG A 34 23.38 47.36 7.95
C ARG A 34 22.40 48.36 8.60
N TRP A 35 21.44 47.88 9.40
CA TRP A 35 20.48 48.72 10.13
C TRP A 35 21.04 49.34 11.41
N LEU A 36 22.19 48.87 11.90
CA LEU A 36 22.84 49.46 13.07
C LEU A 36 23.61 50.70 12.64
N GLY A 37 23.34 51.83 13.30
CA GLY A 37 24.05 53.08 13.05
C GLY A 37 25.56 53.00 13.29
N THR A 38 26.29 53.95 12.73
CA THR A 38 27.71 54.13 13.03
C THR A 38 27.87 54.55 14.50
N ALA A 39 28.98 54.14 15.13
CA ALA A 39 29.24 54.55 16.50
C ALA A 39 29.47 56.07 16.57
N LYS A 40 29.05 56.73 17.66
CA LYS A 40 29.19 58.18 17.83
C LYS A 40 30.62 58.67 17.62
N SER A 41 31.62 57.91 18.08
CA SER A 41 33.05 58.19 17.91
C SER A 41 33.58 58.06 16.47
N LYS A 42 32.80 57.46 15.56
CA LYS A 42 33.15 57.21 14.16
C LYS A 42 32.28 58.01 13.18
N LEU A 43 31.24 58.71 13.65
CA LEU A 43 30.34 59.51 12.79
C LEU A 43 31.09 60.55 11.96
N PHE A 44 32.07 61.22 12.57
CA PHE A 44 32.81 62.33 11.95
C PHE A 44 34.32 62.04 11.80
N ARG A 45 34.75 60.80 12.01
CA ARG A 45 36.17 60.44 11.92
C ARG A 45 36.58 60.25 10.45
N VAL A 46 37.31 61.20 9.90
CA VAL A 46 37.95 61.09 8.57
C VAL A 46 39.27 60.32 8.71
N PRO A 47 39.48 59.20 7.99
CA PRO A 47 40.77 58.52 7.99
C PRO A 47 41.83 59.37 7.29
N GLU A 48 42.88 59.72 8.02
CA GLU A 48 44.02 60.45 7.45
C GLU A 48 44.85 59.52 6.56
N ARG A 49 45.20 60.01 5.36
CA ARG A 49 46.12 59.30 4.47
C ARG A 49 47.54 59.56 4.96
N LYS A 50 48.31 58.49 5.14
CA LYS A 50 49.74 58.60 5.47
C LYS A 50 50.48 59.26 4.31
N LYS A 51 51.37 60.20 4.61
CA LYS A 51 52.29 60.78 3.62
C LYS A 51 53.25 59.68 3.18
N GLN A 52 53.34 59.45 1.87
CA GLN A 52 54.22 58.47 1.26
C GLN A 52 55.24 59.21 0.40
N ILE A 53 56.43 58.64 0.24
CA ILE A 53 57.48 59.18 -0.62
C ILE A 53 57.08 58.91 -2.07
N GLU A 54 57.20 59.92 -2.94
CA GLU A 54 56.71 59.84 -4.32
C GLU A 54 57.45 58.76 -5.13
N GLU A 55 58.77 58.68 -4.98
CA GLU A 55 59.62 57.66 -5.62
C GLU A 55 59.20 56.23 -5.25
N GLU A 56 58.87 55.99 -3.99
CA GLU A 56 58.42 54.68 -3.51
C GLU A 56 57.08 54.28 -4.15
N ILE A 57 56.17 55.24 -4.31
CA ILE A 57 54.87 55.00 -4.95
C ILE A 57 55.06 54.60 -6.41
N GLU A 58 55.95 55.28 -7.14
CA GLU A 58 56.22 55.00 -8.54
C GLU A 58 56.83 53.60 -8.72
N GLU A 59 57.79 53.25 -7.88
CA GLU A 59 58.41 51.93 -7.89
C GLU A 59 57.41 50.83 -7.51
N LEU A 60 56.59 51.04 -6.48
CA LEU A 60 55.53 50.09 -6.11
C LEU A 60 54.51 49.92 -7.22
N LYS A 61 54.14 50.99 -7.93
CA LYS A 61 53.25 50.91 -9.10
C LYS A 61 53.90 50.10 -10.22
N ARG A 62 55.17 50.35 -10.54
CA ARG A 62 55.93 49.62 -11.56
C ARG A 62 55.98 48.12 -11.25
N LEU A 63 56.40 47.77 -10.02
CA LEU A 63 56.50 46.38 -9.57
C LEU A 63 55.13 45.68 -9.57
N HIS A 64 54.08 46.36 -9.09
CA HIS A 64 52.73 45.81 -9.05
C HIS A 64 52.17 45.56 -10.45
N ASN A 65 52.42 46.48 -11.40
CA ASN A 65 52.01 46.31 -12.79
C ASN A 65 52.72 45.12 -13.44
N ASN A 66 54.03 44.98 -13.22
CA ASN A 66 54.80 43.84 -13.71
C ASN A 66 54.28 42.52 -13.13
N TYR A 67 54.12 42.45 -11.81
CA TYR A 67 53.60 41.27 -11.12
C TYR A 67 52.20 40.88 -11.61
N ARG A 68 51.27 41.85 -11.71
CA ARG A 68 49.90 41.55 -12.18
C ARG A 68 49.89 41.06 -13.61
N THR A 69 50.77 41.59 -14.47
CA THR A 69 50.90 41.15 -15.86
C THR A 69 51.38 39.71 -15.92
N GLN A 70 52.45 39.37 -15.19
CA GLN A 70 52.96 38.00 -15.09
C GLN A 70 51.89 37.02 -14.53
N MET A 71 51.21 37.40 -13.45
CA MET A 71 50.18 36.56 -12.84
C MET A 71 48.94 36.41 -13.74
N LYS A 72 48.63 37.42 -14.56
CA LYS A 72 47.57 37.34 -15.57
C LYS A 72 47.94 36.33 -16.66
N ALA A 73 49.20 36.32 -17.11
CA ALA A 73 49.69 35.34 -18.07
C ALA A 73 49.57 33.90 -17.54
N VAL A 74 50.01 33.66 -16.30
CA VAL A 74 49.87 32.33 -15.65
C VAL A 74 48.41 31.90 -15.54
N ARG A 75 47.51 32.82 -15.14
CA ARG A 75 46.08 32.51 -15.05
C ARG A 75 45.48 32.14 -16.40
N ASN A 76 45.86 32.85 -17.47
CA ASN A 76 45.37 32.57 -18.81
C ASN A 76 45.85 31.20 -19.28
N PHE A 77 47.14 30.89 -19.12
CA PHE A 77 47.69 29.58 -19.43
C PHE A 77 46.91 28.44 -18.73
N LEU A 78 46.64 28.56 -17.43
CA LEU A 78 45.86 27.56 -16.70
C LEU A 78 44.39 27.45 -17.16
N ARG A 79 43.80 28.54 -17.67
CA ARG A 79 42.46 28.49 -18.26
C ARG A 79 42.46 27.73 -19.57
N ASP A 80 43.44 28.02 -20.42
CA ASP A 80 43.59 27.38 -21.72
C ASP A 80 43.82 25.86 -21.54
N GLU A 81 44.63 25.45 -20.56
CA GLU A 81 44.82 24.04 -20.18
C GLU A 81 43.51 23.36 -19.74
N VAL A 82 42.71 24.03 -18.91
CA VAL A 82 41.40 23.49 -18.48
C VAL A 82 40.42 23.39 -19.65
N GLU A 83 40.45 24.33 -20.58
CA GLU A 83 39.63 24.30 -21.80
C GLU A 83 40.07 23.18 -22.74
N ALA A 84 41.38 23.03 -22.96
CA ALA A 84 41.96 21.92 -23.72
C ALA A 84 41.58 20.57 -23.09
N TYR A 85 41.70 20.43 -21.77
CA TYR A 85 41.27 19.21 -21.07
C TYR A 85 39.78 18.94 -21.25
N LYS A 86 38.90 19.95 -21.21
CA LYS A 86 37.46 19.73 -21.48
C LYS A 86 37.20 19.25 -22.90
N LEU A 87 37.92 19.75 -23.88
CA LEU A 87 37.80 19.31 -25.27
C LEU A 87 38.31 17.88 -25.43
N VAL A 88 39.45 17.56 -24.85
CA VAL A 88 40.03 16.21 -24.86
C VAL A 88 39.19 15.23 -24.03
N SER A 89 38.61 15.61 -22.90
CA SER A 89 37.66 14.77 -22.17
C SER A 89 36.36 14.58 -22.94
N ARG A 90 35.89 15.58 -23.69
CA ARG A 90 34.71 15.43 -24.53
C ARG A 90 34.98 14.55 -25.76
N ALA A 91 36.19 14.59 -26.31
CA ALA A 91 36.59 13.80 -27.48
C ALA A 91 37.20 12.42 -27.12
N GLY A 92 37.74 12.29 -25.91
CA GLY A 92 38.50 11.13 -25.42
C GLY A 92 37.81 10.41 -24.26
N LEU A 93 36.64 10.85 -23.81
CA LEU A 93 35.70 9.94 -23.18
C LEU A 93 35.29 8.98 -24.28
N VAL A 94 35.67 7.72 -24.10
CA VAL A 94 35.17 6.52 -24.79
C VAL A 94 33.67 6.42 -24.51
N LEU A 95 32.92 7.40 -25.01
CA LEU A 95 31.50 7.27 -25.21
C LEU A 95 31.41 6.26 -26.33
N GLN A 96 30.76 5.14 -26.06
CA GLN A 96 30.22 4.31 -27.13
C GLN A 96 29.60 5.26 -28.16
N THR A 97 29.86 5.00 -29.43
CA THR A 97 29.17 5.78 -30.46
C THR A 97 27.66 5.69 -30.17
N PRO A 98 26.86 6.76 -30.39
CA PRO A 98 25.43 6.70 -30.12
C PRO A 98 24.75 5.47 -30.76
N GLU A 99 25.28 5.00 -31.88
CA GLU A 99 24.85 3.78 -32.58
C GLU A 99 25.11 2.48 -31.78
N GLU A 100 26.26 2.37 -31.10
CA GLU A 100 26.58 1.25 -30.22
C GLU A 100 25.68 1.23 -28.98
N GLU A 101 25.42 2.39 -28.37
CA GLU A 101 24.51 2.51 -27.23
C GLU A 101 23.07 2.10 -27.60
N GLU A 102 22.60 2.54 -28.78
CA GLU A 102 21.30 2.15 -29.31
C GLU A 102 21.22 0.64 -29.59
N ALA A 103 22.28 0.04 -30.17
CA ALA A 103 22.33 -1.40 -30.42
C ALA A 103 22.27 -2.22 -29.12
N GLU A 104 23.04 -1.82 -28.10
CA GLU A 104 22.99 -2.46 -26.78
C GLU A 104 21.61 -2.35 -26.13
N TRP A 105 20.98 -1.18 -26.27
CA TRP A 105 19.62 -0.94 -25.77
C TRP A 105 18.59 -1.84 -26.45
N GLN A 106 18.65 -1.99 -27.78
CA GLN A 106 17.74 -2.88 -28.51
C GLN A 106 17.92 -4.35 -28.11
N GLU A 107 19.16 -4.81 -27.93
CA GLU A 107 19.45 -6.16 -27.45
C GLU A 107 18.92 -6.39 -26.02
N ALA A 108 18.98 -5.37 -25.15
CA ALA A 108 18.40 -5.43 -23.81
C ALA A 108 16.86 -5.54 -23.86
N LEU A 109 16.20 -4.76 -24.72
CA LEU A 109 14.75 -4.85 -24.94
C LEU A 109 14.33 -6.24 -25.44
N ARG A 110 15.02 -6.77 -26.46
CA ARG A 110 14.73 -8.11 -26.99
C ARG A 110 14.83 -9.19 -25.91
N ARG A 111 15.85 -9.11 -25.05
CA ARG A 111 16.03 -10.05 -23.94
C ARG A 111 14.91 -9.91 -22.89
N ASN A 112 14.47 -8.69 -22.61
CA ASN A 112 13.36 -8.43 -21.69
C ASN A 112 12.05 -9.02 -22.21
N GLU A 113 11.74 -8.81 -23.50
CA GLU A 113 10.56 -9.35 -24.15
C GLU A 113 10.55 -10.88 -24.13
N GLU A 114 11.69 -11.53 -24.41
CA GLU A 114 11.83 -12.98 -24.32
C GLU A 114 11.54 -13.49 -22.90
N TRP A 115 12.11 -12.84 -21.89
CA TRP A 115 11.88 -13.22 -20.50
C TRP A 115 10.41 -13.00 -20.06
N ASN A 116 9.79 -11.92 -20.53
CA ASN A 116 8.37 -11.65 -20.29
C ASN A 116 7.49 -12.72 -20.94
N ARG A 117 7.79 -13.14 -22.17
CA ARG A 117 7.07 -14.21 -22.86
C ARG A 117 7.16 -15.53 -22.11
N GLN A 118 8.36 -15.92 -21.66
CA GLN A 118 8.55 -17.14 -20.86
C GLN A 118 7.80 -17.08 -19.53
N THR A 119 7.82 -15.92 -18.86
CA THR A 119 7.10 -15.72 -17.60
C THR A 119 5.58 -15.74 -17.79
N ALA A 120 5.09 -15.16 -18.88
CA ALA A 120 3.67 -15.18 -19.24
C ALA A 120 3.18 -16.61 -19.49
N ALA A 121 3.94 -17.43 -20.21
CA ALA A 121 3.61 -18.84 -20.44
C ALA A 121 3.46 -19.63 -19.12
N LYS A 122 4.41 -19.49 -18.20
CA LYS A 122 4.34 -20.11 -16.86
C LYS A 122 3.14 -19.61 -16.05
N ARG A 123 2.79 -18.33 -16.18
CA ARG A 123 1.62 -17.74 -15.50
C ARG A 123 0.32 -18.34 -16.04
N GLU A 124 0.18 -18.47 -17.35
CA GLU A 124 -1.02 -19.05 -17.97
C GLU A 124 -1.22 -20.52 -17.59
N GLU A 125 -0.14 -21.30 -17.53
CA GLU A 125 -0.17 -22.70 -17.05
C GLU A 125 -0.68 -22.77 -15.60
N ARG A 126 -0.12 -21.95 -14.70
CA ARG A 126 -0.57 -21.87 -13.31
C ARG A 126 -2.05 -21.46 -13.21
N LEU A 127 -2.46 -20.43 -13.96
CA LEU A 127 -3.85 -19.96 -13.96
C LEU A 127 -4.82 -20.98 -14.56
N ALA A 128 -4.38 -21.81 -15.51
CA ALA A 128 -5.20 -22.90 -16.03
C ALA A 128 -5.44 -23.98 -14.96
N ALA A 129 -4.39 -24.37 -14.22
CA ALA A 129 -4.49 -25.31 -13.11
C ALA A 129 -5.36 -24.77 -11.95
N GLU A 130 -5.21 -23.50 -11.60
CA GLU A 130 -6.07 -22.85 -10.58
C GLU A 130 -7.54 -22.81 -11.05
N ARG A 131 -7.80 -22.56 -12.34
CA ARG A 131 -9.15 -22.57 -12.91
C ARG A 131 -9.79 -23.97 -12.87
N SER A 132 -9.04 -25.04 -13.16
CA SER A 132 -9.57 -26.40 -13.08
C SER A 132 -9.87 -26.79 -11.64
N ALA A 133 -8.92 -26.58 -10.72
CA ALA A 133 -9.11 -26.87 -9.29
C ALA A 133 -10.30 -26.10 -8.70
N ARG A 134 -10.48 -24.83 -9.09
CA ARG A 134 -11.63 -24.03 -8.66
C ARG A 134 -12.96 -24.58 -9.18
N LYS A 135 -13.01 -25.08 -10.42
CA LYS A 135 -14.23 -25.71 -10.97
C LYS A 135 -14.58 -26.97 -10.19
N GLU A 136 -13.61 -27.83 -9.91
CA GLU A 136 -13.80 -29.05 -9.11
C GLU A 136 -14.32 -28.73 -7.71
N TYR A 137 -13.70 -27.75 -7.04
CA TYR A 137 -14.13 -27.29 -5.72
C TYR A 137 -15.58 -26.77 -5.70
N ILE A 138 -15.97 -26.00 -6.73
CA ILE A 138 -17.33 -25.48 -6.84
C ILE A 138 -18.32 -26.63 -7.06
N LEU A 139 -17.97 -27.61 -7.89
CA LEU A 139 -18.82 -28.78 -8.15
C LEU A 139 -19.04 -29.60 -6.88
N GLU A 140 -17.97 -29.90 -6.13
CA GLU A 140 -18.06 -30.64 -4.87
C GLU A 140 -18.96 -29.90 -3.85
N ARG A 141 -18.76 -28.58 -3.72
CA ARG A 141 -19.61 -27.74 -2.85
C ARG A 141 -21.07 -27.76 -3.26
N LEU A 142 -21.35 -27.78 -4.56
CA LEU A 142 -22.71 -27.81 -5.08
C LEU A 142 -23.39 -29.14 -4.78
N LEU A 143 -22.69 -30.27 -4.98
CA LEU A 143 -23.17 -31.60 -4.62
C LEU A 143 -23.44 -31.74 -3.12
N LEU A 144 -22.50 -31.29 -2.28
CA LEU A 144 -22.69 -31.31 -0.82
C LEU A 144 -23.86 -30.43 -0.37
N LYS A 145 -24.08 -29.30 -1.04
CA LYS A 145 -25.24 -28.43 -0.76
C LYS A 145 -26.53 -29.14 -1.16
N GLU A 146 -26.58 -29.77 -2.33
CA GLU A 146 -27.74 -30.50 -2.80
C GLU A 146 -28.13 -31.65 -1.86
N GLN A 147 -27.16 -32.45 -1.41
CA GLN A 147 -27.39 -33.51 -0.42
C GLN A 147 -27.99 -32.97 0.88
N ARG A 148 -27.42 -31.89 1.45
CA ARG A 148 -27.94 -31.28 2.67
C ARG A 148 -29.36 -30.75 2.50
N GLU A 149 -29.68 -30.19 1.34
CA GLU A 149 -31.03 -29.70 1.07
C GLU A 149 -32.02 -30.85 0.89
N MET A 150 -31.60 -31.98 0.33
CA MET A 150 -32.41 -33.21 0.28
C MET A 150 -32.67 -33.75 1.69
N ASP A 151 -31.63 -33.92 2.51
CA ASP A 151 -31.77 -34.41 3.90
C ASP A 151 -32.71 -33.51 4.72
N LYS A 152 -32.58 -32.19 4.58
CA LYS A 152 -33.47 -31.23 5.25
C LYS A 152 -34.91 -31.37 4.78
N LYS A 153 -35.14 -31.51 3.48
CA LYS A 153 -36.50 -31.70 2.92
C LYS A 153 -37.14 -32.96 3.49
N GLU A 154 -36.40 -34.07 3.53
CA GLU A 154 -36.87 -35.33 4.10
C GLU A 154 -37.22 -35.19 5.59
N GLN A 155 -36.37 -34.52 6.38
CA GLN A 155 -36.63 -34.25 7.80
C GLN A 155 -37.87 -33.37 8.00
N ILE A 156 -38.04 -32.33 7.18
CA ILE A 156 -39.21 -31.44 7.23
C ILE A 156 -40.47 -32.24 6.86
N GLU A 157 -40.42 -33.04 5.81
CA GLU A 157 -41.56 -33.86 5.38
C GLU A 157 -41.95 -34.89 6.46
N ALA A 158 -40.99 -35.53 7.10
CA ALA A 158 -41.24 -36.44 8.22
C ALA A 158 -41.93 -35.72 9.38
N LYS A 159 -41.47 -34.52 9.76
CA LYS A 159 -42.13 -33.70 10.79
C LYS A 159 -43.55 -33.31 10.40
N VAL A 160 -43.75 -32.85 9.16
CA VAL A 160 -45.08 -32.50 8.64
C VAL A 160 -46.01 -33.71 8.66
N ARG A 161 -45.51 -34.91 8.36
CA ARG A 161 -46.30 -36.15 8.42
C ARG A 161 -46.73 -36.48 9.85
N ILE A 162 -45.83 -36.38 10.82
CA ILE A 162 -46.14 -36.58 12.25
C ILE A 162 -47.20 -35.56 12.70
N GLU A 163 -47.02 -34.29 12.35
CA GLU A 163 -47.95 -33.22 12.70
C GLU A 163 -49.34 -33.42 12.07
N LYS A 164 -49.40 -33.89 10.81
CA LYS A 164 -50.66 -34.24 10.15
C LYS A 164 -51.41 -35.34 10.89
N GLU A 165 -50.71 -36.35 11.40
CA GLU A 165 -51.33 -37.41 12.20
C GLU A 165 -51.79 -36.88 13.57
N GLN A 166 -50.99 -36.04 14.23
CA GLN A 166 -51.33 -35.42 15.51
C GLN A 166 -52.51 -34.44 15.40
N SER A 167 -52.63 -33.73 14.26
CA SER A 167 -53.70 -32.76 14.06
C SER A 167 -55.11 -33.35 14.07
N LYS A 168 -55.23 -34.66 13.77
CA LYS A 168 -56.50 -35.40 13.90
C LYS A 168 -56.97 -35.49 15.36
N THR A 169 -56.05 -35.39 16.32
CA THR A 169 -56.33 -35.46 17.76
C THR A 169 -56.57 -34.07 18.37
N PHE A 170 -56.45 -32.98 17.60
CA PHE A 170 -56.68 -31.63 18.11
C PHE A 170 -58.15 -31.38 18.44
N ILE A 171 -58.37 -30.61 19.51
CA ILE A 171 -59.71 -30.24 19.97
C ILE A 171 -60.23 -29.11 19.07
N THR A 172 -61.22 -29.41 18.25
CA THR A 172 -61.96 -28.43 17.45
C THR A 172 -63.19 -27.92 18.22
N ARG A 173 -63.83 -26.86 17.71
CA ARG A 173 -65.07 -26.31 18.31
C ARG A 173 -66.16 -27.36 18.50
N ASP A 174 -66.22 -28.34 17.60
CA ASP A 174 -67.24 -29.38 17.61
C ASP A 174 -66.96 -30.51 18.63
N ASN A 175 -65.71 -30.69 19.05
CA ASN A 175 -65.29 -31.75 19.99
C ASN A 175 -64.96 -31.21 21.40
N ILE A 176 -65.26 -29.95 21.68
CA ILE A 176 -64.76 -29.26 22.88
C ILE A 176 -65.40 -29.79 24.16
N ASP A 177 -66.71 -29.98 24.18
CA ASP A 177 -67.45 -30.42 25.37
C ASP A 177 -67.06 -31.86 25.77
N LYS A 178 -66.93 -32.75 24.79
CA LYS A 178 -66.48 -34.14 25.00
C LYS A 178 -65.06 -34.23 25.54
N ALA A 179 -64.16 -33.36 25.07
CA ALA A 179 -62.79 -33.32 25.55
C ALA A 179 -62.70 -32.83 27.01
N ILE A 180 -63.55 -31.86 27.40
CA ILE A 180 -63.64 -31.36 28.79
C ILE A 180 -64.10 -32.48 29.72
N GLU A 181 -65.15 -33.22 29.35
CA GLU A 181 -65.65 -34.34 30.16
C GLU A 181 -64.58 -35.43 30.34
N LEU A 182 -63.90 -35.82 29.25
CA LEU A 182 -62.84 -36.83 29.31
C LEU A 182 -61.66 -36.39 30.20
N ALA A 183 -61.27 -35.12 30.14
CA ALA A 183 -60.21 -34.57 30.99
C ALA A 183 -60.58 -34.55 32.47
N LEU A 184 -61.85 -34.35 32.82
CA LEU A 184 -62.35 -34.42 34.20
C LEU A 184 -62.39 -35.87 34.71
N VAL A 185 -62.77 -36.82 33.86
CA VAL A 185 -62.88 -38.25 34.22
C VAL A 185 -61.49 -38.90 34.37
N GLN A 186 -60.52 -38.54 33.52
CA GLN A 186 -59.19 -39.15 33.49
C GLN A 186 -58.08 -38.12 33.80
N PRO A 187 -57.83 -37.81 35.09
CA PRO A 187 -56.70 -36.96 35.47
C PRO A 187 -55.37 -37.66 35.16
N THR A 188 -54.52 -37.02 34.35
CA THR A 188 -53.19 -37.56 33.98
C THR A 188 -52.10 -36.92 34.85
N SER A 189 -51.29 -37.74 35.53
CA SER A 189 -50.17 -37.29 36.35
C SER A 189 -48.85 -37.39 35.59
N TYR A 190 -48.08 -36.30 35.57
CA TYR A 190 -46.75 -36.24 34.98
C TYR A 190 -45.62 -36.43 36.01
N ASN A 191 -45.95 -36.71 37.28
CA ASN A 191 -44.96 -36.88 38.33
C ASN A 191 -44.20 -38.21 38.16
N PHE A 192 -42.88 -38.12 38.03
CA PHE A 192 -41.99 -39.26 38.03
C PHE A 192 -40.74 -38.95 38.88
N ALA A 193 -40.17 -39.98 39.49
CA ALA A 193 -38.89 -39.90 40.18
C ALA A 193 -37.80 -40.57 39.32
N LEU A 194 -36.55 -40.13 39.50
CA LEU A 194 -35.37 -40.71 38.87
C LEU A 194 -34.45 -41.24 39.94
N ASP A 195 -34.03 -42.49 39.79
CA ASP A 195 -33.05 -43.10 40.67
C ASP A 195 -31.63 -42.66 40.30
N ARG A 196 -30.66 -42.92 41.18
CA ARG A 196 -29.23 -42.64 40.93
C ARG A 196 -28.67 -43.39 39.71
N GLU A 197 -29.32 -44.48 39.31
CA GLU A 197 -28.99 -45.28 38.13
C GLU A 197 -29.68 -44.76 36.85
N GLY A 198 -30.53 -43.72 36.95
CA GLY A 198 -31.27 -43.14 35.83
C GLY A 198 -32.57 -43.87 35.48
N ASN A 199 -33.02 -44.82 36.30
CA ASN A 199 -34.29 -45.51 36.10
C ASN A 199 -35.47 -44.58 36.45
N LEU A 200 -36.50 -44.60 35.60
CA LEU A 200 -37.68 -43.74 35.72
C LEU A 200 -38.82 -44.47 36.45
N HIS A 201 -39.25 -43.93 37.58
CA HIS A 201 -40.33 -44.47 38.40
C HIS A 201 -41.56 -43.56 38.35
N ARG A 202 -42.66 -44.01 37.72
CA ARG A 202 -43.93 -43.28 37.69
C ARG A 202 -44.85 -43.73 38.81
N SER A 203 -45.63 -42.80 39.34
CA SER A 203 -46.57 -43.05 40.44
C SER A 203 -47.62 -44.14 40.13
N THR A 204 -47.98 -44.35 38.86
CA THR A 204 -49.00 -45.32 38.41
C THR A 204 -48.52 -46.77 38.39
N ASP A 205 -47.21 -47.00 38.39
CA ASP A 205 -46.63 -48.36 38.31
C ASP A 205 -46.61 -49.05 39.69
N SER A 206 -46.86 -48.30 40.76
CA SER A 206 -46.93 -48.79 42.14
C SER A 206 -48.18 -49.65 42.39
N SER A 207 -49.33 -49.31 41.80
CA SER A 207 -50.60 -50.03 42.01
C SER A 207 -50.72 -51.36 41.24
N ALA A 208 -49.84 -51.63 40.27
CA ALA A 208 -49.89 -52.87 39.47
C ALA A 208 -49.12 -54.03 40.12
N LYS A 209 -48.20 -53.76 41.06
CA LYS A 209 -47.40 -54.78 41.76
C LYS A 209 -48.06 -55.34 43.03
N GLU A 210 -49.08 -54.68 43.57
CA GLU A 210 -49.72 -55.09 44.83
C GLU A 210 -50.75 -56.23 44.69
N LYS A 211 -51.17 -56.62 43.47
CA LYS A 211 -52.15 -57.72 43.27
C LYS A 211 -51.55 -59.14 43.19
N GLY A 212 -50.29 -59.32 43.58
CA GLY A 212 -49.57 -60.61 43.48
C GLY A 212 -49.18 -61.27 44.80
N GLN A 213 -49.56 -60.71 45.95
CA GLN A 213 -49.25 -61.26 47.27
C GLN A 213 -50.44 -61.15 48.22
N GLU A 214 -51.40 -62.06 48.11
CA GLU A 214 -52.26 -62.43 49.24
C GLU A 214 -52.32 -63.96 49.33
N HIS A 215 -51.87 -64.46 50.48
CA HIS A 215 -52.11 -65.79 51.03
C HIS A 215 -53.46 -65.80 51.74
#